data_AF-X1B8I2-F1
#
_entry.id   AF-X1B8I2-F1
#
_cell.length_a   1.000
_cell.length_b   1.000
_cell.length_c   1.000
_cell.angle_alpha   90.00
_cell.angle_beta   90.00
_cell.angle_gamma   90.00
#
_symmetry.space_group_name_H-M   'P 1'
#
loop_
_entity.id
_entity.type
_entity.pdbx_description
1 polymer ?
#
loop_
_entity_poly.entity_id
_entity_poly.type
_entity_poly.pdbx_seq_one_letter_code
_entity_poly.pdbx_strand_id
1 'polypeptide(L)'
;PPQESLFGSGDVIFSYDDIQVSLGNFKLTTSGSEIHSGEIIGILGPNGIGKTTFINMIANRAITENHKDGNDNNSKLSVSIKSQYIKIEEDKLVSDLITQIKLAPHLSQSYKKRLINNLLPIKNIISKFTKI
;
A
#
# COMPACT_ATOMS: atom_id res chain seq x y z
N PRO A 1 -6.64 -6.30 -15.26
CA PRO A 1 -6.07 -6.83 -13.99
C PRO A 1 -4.72 -7.47 -14.29
N PRO A 2 -3.75 -7.53 -13.34
CA PRO A 2 -2.69 -8.55 -13.45
C PRO A 2 -3.39 -9.91 -13.52
N GLN A 3 -3.08 -10.70 -14.54
CA GLN A 3 -3.83 -11.93 -14.85
C GLN A 3 -3.28 -13.17 -14.14
N GLU A 4 -2.18 -13.05 -13.38
CA GLU A 4 -1.61 -14.15 -12.62
C GLU A 4 -1.29 -13.64 -11.21
N SER A 5 -2.06 -14.12 -10.23
CA SER A 5 -1.64 -14.07 -8.83
C SER A 5 -0.67 -15.23 -8.64
N LEU A 6 0.54 -14.94 -8.13
CA LEU A 6 1.49 -15.97 -7.73
C LEU A 6 0.94 -16.85 -6.59
N PHE A 7 -0.08 -16.38 -5.89
CA PHE A 7 -0.72 -17.05 -4.76
C PHE A 7 -2.09 -17.58 -5.16
N GLY A 8 -2.37 -18.84 -4.85
CA GLY A 8 -3.71 -19.40 -4.90
C GLY A 8 -4.64 -18.68 -3.92
N SER A 9 -5.94 -18.67 -4.20
CA SER A 9 -6.92 -18.10 -3.27
C SER A 9 -6.90 -18.88 -1.96
N GLY A 10 -6.73 -18.19 -0.83
CA GLY A 10 -6.72 -18.82 0.51
C GLY A 10 -5.34 -19.27 1.01
N ASP A 11 -4.29 -19.21 0.19
CA ASP A 11 -2.92 -19.47 0.66
C ASP A 11 -2.48 -18.42 1.68
N VAL A 12 -1.75 -18.83 2.72
CA VAL A 12 -1.14 -17.91 3.68
C VAL A 12 -0.01 -17.16 2.99
N ILE A 13 -0.13 -15.83 2.87
CA ILE A 13 0.86 -14.97 2.21
C ILE A 13 1.77 -14.23 3.19
N PHE A 14 1.34 -14.13 4.45
CA PHE A 14 2.10 -13.50 5.52
C PHE A 14 1.55 -13.95 6.86
N SER A 15 2.41 -14.17 7.85
CA SER A 15 2.02 -14.42 9.24
C SER A 15 2.84 -13.53 10.15
N TYR A 16 2.30 -13.22 11.33
CA TYR A 16 3.01 -12.41 12.31
C TYR A 16 2.73 -12.92 13.71
N ASP A 17 3.76 -12.91 14.56
CA ASP A 17 3.63 -13.20 15.99
C ASP A 17 3.00 -12.04 16.76
N ASP A 18 2.66 -12.32 18.02
CA ASP A 18 2.20 -11.34 19.00
C ASP A 18 3.02 -10.03 18.93
N ILE A 19 2.29 -8.93 18.90
CA ILE A 19 2.87 -7.59 18.79
C ILE A 19 2.60 -6.84 20.07
N GLN A 20 3.67 -6.35 20.69
CA GLN A 20 3.61 -5.42 21.80
C GLN A 20 4.49 -4.21 21.50
N VAL A 21 3.87 -3.02 21.48
CA VAL A 21 4.58 -1.75 21.28
C VAL A 21 4.18 -0.75 22.33
N SER A 22 5.18 -0.05 22.85
CA SER A 22 5.01 1.05 23.79
C SER A 22 5.61 2.32 23.19
N LEU A 23 4.84 3.40 23.11
CA LEU A 23 5.23 4.72 22.63
C LEU A 23 4.88 5.74 23.71
N GLY A 24 5.83 6.01 24.62
CA GLY A 24 5.55 6.80 25.82
C GLY A 24 4.44 6.16 26.64
N ASN A 25 3.32 6.86 26.82
CA ASN A 25 2.15 6.37 27.58
C ASN A 25 1.21 5.48 26.75
N PHE A 26 1.43 5.38 25.44
CA PHE A 26 0.63 4.53 24.57
C PHE A 26 1.16 3.10 24.56
N LYS A 27 0.28 2.10 24.71
CA LYS A 27 0.62 0.68 24.59
C LYS A 27 -0.35 -0.01 23.65
N LEU A 28 0.18 -0.69 22.64
CA LEU A 28 -0.54 -1.54 21.70
C LEU A 28 -0.14 -2.99 21.97
N THR A 29 -1.13 -3.85 22.18
CA THR A 29 -0.96 -5.30 22.29
C THR A 29 -1.94 -5.99 21.36
N THR A 30 -1.46 -6.88 20.51
CA THR A 30 -2.29 -7.71 19.64
C THR A 30 -1.70 -9.10 19.54
N SER A 31 -2.56 -10.09 19.43
CA SER A 31 -2.16 -11.46 19.17
C SER A 31 -1.69 -11.62 17.72
N GLY A 32 -0.84 -12.61 17.49
CA GLY A 32 -0.39 -13.01 16.17
C GLY A 32 -1.53 -13.56 15.31
N SER A 33 -1.37 -13.46 13.99
CA SER A 33 -2.35 -13.93 13.02
C SER A 33 -1.72 -14.19 11.65
N GLU A 34 -2.52 -14.76 10.76
CA GLU A 34 -2.16 -15.06 9.37
C GLU A 34 -2.98 -14.17 8.43
N ILE A 35 -2.40 -13.82 7.28
CA ILE A 35 -3.03 -13.06 6.21
C ILE A 35 -3.07 -13.96 4.98
N HIS A 36 -4.26 -14.10 4.41
CA HIS A 36 -4.49 -15.00 3.28
C HIS A 36 -4.57 -14.23 1.96
N SER A 37 -4.17 -14.89 0.88
CA SER A 37 -4.29 -14.38 -0.49
C SER A 37 -5.76 -14.10 -0.83
N GLY A 38 -6.04 -12.87 -1.27
CA GLY A 38 -7.38 -12.41 -1.64
C GLY A 38 -8.24 -11.92 -0.47
N GLU A 39 -7.73 -11.95 0.76
CA GLU A 39 -8.45 -11.49 1.94
C GLU A 39 -8.50 -9.95 2.05
N ILE A 40 -9.60 -9.42 2.60
CA ILE A 40 -9.72 -8.01 2.96
C ILE A 40 -9.90 -7.91 4.47
N ILE A 41 -8.88 -7.36 5.15
CA ILE A 41 -8.88 -7.17 6.61
C ILE A 41 -9.29 -5.73 6.94
N GLY A 42 -10.32 -5.58 7.76
CA GLY A 42 -10.79 -4.29 8.28
C GLY A 42 -10.32 -4.05 9.71
N ILE A 43 -9.74 -2.88 9.99
CA ILE A 43 -9.35 -2.47 11.35
C ILE A 43 -10.25 -1.32 11.80
N LEU A 44 -11.03 -1.55 12.85
CA LEU A 44 -11.98 -0.57 13.39
C LEU A 44 -11.62 -0.17 14.82
N GLY A 45 -11.90 1.09 15.17
CA GLY A 45 -11.67 1.61 16.52
C GLY A 45 -11.55 3.13 16.55
N PRO A 46 -11.54 3.74 17.75
CA PRO A 46 -11.45 5.19 17.92
C PRO A 46 -10.13 5.76 17.40
N ASN A 47 -10.07 7.07 17.21
CA ASN A 47 -8.82 7.75 16.87
C ASN A 47 -7.83 7.65 18.04
N GLY A 48 -6.55 7.40 17.74
CA GLY A 48 -5.52 7.25 18.77
C GLY A 48 -5.37 5.84 19.36
N ILE A 49 -6.21 4.86 19.00
CA ILE A 49 -6.10 3.47 19.50
C ILE A 49 -4.90 2.69 18.92
N GLY A 50 -4.21 3.24 17.92
CA GLY A 50 -3.04 2.61 17.31
C GLY A 50 -3.27 1.94 15.96
N LYS A 51 -4.37 2.20 15.25
CA LYS A 51 -4.65 1.61 13.92
C LYS A 51 -3.50 1.83 12.92
N THR A 52 -3.08 3.09 12.77
CA THR A 52 -1.97 3.45 11.88
C THR A 52 -0.65 2.82 12.35
N THR A 53 -0.42 2.78 13.67
CA THR A 53 0.75 2.11 14.27
C THR A 53 0.77 0.63 13.90
N PHE A 54 -0.34 -0.07 14.08
CA PHE A 54 -0.47 -1.49 13.74
C PHE A 54 -0.21 -1.76 12.25
N ILE A 55 -0.84 -1.00 11.35
CA ILE A 55 -0.63 -1.15 9.90
C ILE A 55 0.84 -0.95 9.53
N ASN A 56 1.48 0.09 10.05
CA ASN A 56 2.89 0.37 9.78
C ASN A 56 3.80 -0.75 10.29
N MET A 57 3.48 -1.35 11.45
CA MET A 57 4.24 -2.46 11.99
C MET A 57 4.15 -3.71 11.15
N ILE A 58 2.94 -4.13 10.79
CA ILE A 58 2.70 -5.29 9.93
C ILE A 58 3.41 -5.12 8.60
N ALA A 59 3.29 -3.94 7.99
CA ALA A 59 3.93 -3.67 6.72
C ALA A 59 5.47 -3.67 6.82
N ASN A 60 6.05 -3.09 7.88
CA ASN A 60 7.50 -3.11 8.10
C ASN A 60 8.03 -4.53 8.36
N ARG A 61 7.30 -5.36 9.13
CA ARG A 61 7.65 -6.77 9.34
C ARG A 61 7.60 -7.54 8.04
N ALA A 62 6.51 -7.41 7.28
CA ALA A 62 6.38 -7.99 5.96
C ALA A 62 7.57 -7.59 5.07
N ILE A 63 7.94 -6.32 5.01
CA ILE A 63 9.12 -5.89 4.23
C ILE A 63 10.42 -6.54 4.75
N THR A 64 10.64 -6.57 6.07
CA THR A 64 11.91 -7.02 6.68
C THR A 64 12.09 -8.54 6.65
N GLU A 65 11.02 -9.30 6.87
CA GLU A 65 11.03 -10.77 6.88
C GLU A 65 11.20 -11.33 5.46
N ASN A 66 10.77 -10.59 4.44
CA ASN A 66 11.06 -10.90 3.04
C ASN A 66 12.54 -10.74 2.65
N HIS A 67 13.41 -10.29 3.56
CA HIS A 67 14.84 -10.07 3.33
C HIS A 67 15.76 -11.06 4.05
N LYS A 68 15.24 -11.99 4.86
CA LYS A 68 16.06 -12.95 5.63
C LYS A 68 15.96 -14.36 5.04
N ASP A 69 17.11 -14.88 4.60
CA ASP A 69 17.38 -16.24 4.05
C ASP A 69 16.61 -16.60 2.75
N GLY A 70 17.24 -17.09 1.69
CA GLY A 70 18.18 -18.20 1.71
C GLY A 70 17.45 -19.45 1.21
N ASN A 71 17.34 -19.61 -0.11
CA ASN A 71 17.11 -20.88 -0.82
C ASN A 71 15.71 -21.55 -0.81
N ASP A 72 14.60 -20.79 -0.85
CA ASP A 72 13.32 -21.41 -1.22
C ASP A 72 12.49 -20.52 -2.16
N ASN A 73 11.69 -21.15 -3.02
CA ASN A 73 10.88 -20.51 -4.08
C ASN A 73 9.72 -19.65 -3.53
N ASN A 74 9.86 -19.08 -2.34
CA ASN A 74 8.89 -18.18 -1.75
C ASN A 74 8.85 -16.88 -2.55
N SER A 75 7.73 -16.68 -3.24
CA SER A 75 7.34 -15.45 -3.91
C SER A 75 7.53 -14.27 -2.98
N LYS A 76 8.49 -13.39 -3.32
CA LYS A 76 8.74 -12.14 -2.60
C LYS A 76 7.45 -11.33 -2.49
N LEU A 77 6.99 -11.09 -1.27
CA LEU A 77 5.80 -10.29 -1.02
C LEU A 77 6.10 -8.81 -1.30
N SER A 78 5.37 -8.23 -2.24
CA SER A 78 5.42 -6.79 -2.51
C SER A 78 4.40 -6.08 -1.63
N VAL A 79 4.89 -5.22 -0.73
CA VAL A 79 4.06 -4.46 0.21
C VAL A 79 3.97 -3.01 -0.25
N SER A 80 2.74 -2.48 -0.32
CA SER A 80 2.48 -1.06 -0.64
C SER A 80 1.67 -0.42 0.48
N ILE A 81 2.20 0.64 1.08
CA ILE A 81 1.54 1.38 2.16
C ILE A 81 1.06 2.72 1.63
N LYS A 82 -0.17 3.10 1.95
CA LYS A 82 -0.72 4.41 1.65
C LYS A 82 -0.79 5.26 2.92
N SER A 83 -0.04 6.35 2.95
CA SER A 83 -0.06 7.30 4.07
C SER A 83 -1.45 7.89 4.31
N GLN A 84 -1.79 8.10 5.58
CA GLN A 84 -3.05 8.73 6.00
C GLN A 84 -3.19 10.16 5.45
N TYR A 85 -2.07 10.88 5.34
CA TYR A 85 -1.99 12.20 4.73
C TYR A 85 -1.06 12.13 3.52
N ILE A 86 -1.55 12.55 2.37
CA ILE A 86 -0.74 12.70 1.16
C ILE A 86 -0.14 14.11 1.23
N LYS A 87 1.19 14.20 1.38
CA LYS A 87 1.92 15.46 1.27
C LYS A 87 2.41 15.61 -0.15
N ILE A 88 2.13 16.75 -0.77
CA ILE A 88 2.58 17.01 -2.13
C ILE A 88 3.63 18.11 -2.05
N GLU A 89 4.88 17.72 -2.23
CA GLU A 89 6.05 18.56 -1.95
C GLU A 89 6.43 19.46 -3.14
N GLU A 90 5.72 19.34 -4.26
CA GLU A 90 6.07 20.02 -5.51
C GLU A 90 4.91 20.88 -6.01
N ASP A 91 5.19 22.16 -6.32
CA ASP A 91 4.24 23.06 -6.97
C ASP A 91 4.21 22.79 -8.48
N LYS A 92 3.64 21.63 -8.86
CA LYS A 92 3.49 21.19 -10.25
C LYS A 92 2.02 21.16 -10.66
N LEU A 93 1.79 21.40 -11.95
CA LEU A 93 0.47 21.23 -12.54
C LEU A 93 0.09 19.75 -12.52
N VAL A 94 -1.18 19.47 -12.25
CA VAL A 94 -1.73 18.12 -12.32
C VAL A 94 -1.52 17.52 -13.72
N SER A 95 -1.55 18.34 -14.78
CA SER A 95 -1.21 17.92 -16.15
C SER A 95 0.17 17.26 -16.25
N ASP A 96 1.15 17.81 -15.54
CA ASP A 96 2.55 17.39 -15.64
C ASP A 96 2.73 16.07 -14.89
N LEU A 97 2.10 15.95 -13.72
CA LEU A 97 2.04 14.70 -12.96
C LEU A 97 1.38 13.58 -13.77
N ILE A 98 0.22 13.85 -14.38
CA ILE A 98 -0.47 12.87 -15.25
C ILE A 98 0.43 12.49 -16.43
N THR A 99 1.12 13.45 -17.04
CA THR A 99 2.02 13.19 -18.17
C THR A 99 3.20 12.32 -17.76
N GLN A 100 3.81 12.56 -16.59
CA GLN A 100 4.85 11.69 -16.04
C GLN A 100 4.33 10.26 -15.83
N ILE A 101 3.12 10.09 -15.29
CA ILE A 101 2.49 8.77 -15.12
C ILE A 101 2.25 8.10 -16.48
N LYS A 102 1.82 8.85 -17.51
CA LYS A 102 1.68 8.33 -18.89
C LYS A 102 3.00 7.81 -19.45
N LEU A 103 4.10 8.52 -19.18
CA LEU A 103 5.43 8.20 -19.70
C LEU A 103 6.15 7.13 -18.88
N ALA A 104 5.69 6.80 -17.67
CA ALA A 104 6.32 5.83 -16.79
C ALA A 104 6.49 4.44 -17.46
N PRO A 105 7.72 3.91 -17.61
CA PRO A 105 7.98 2.68 -18.35
C PRO A 105 7.48 1.42 -17.63
N HIS A 106 7.36 1.47 -16.31
CA HIS A 106 6.95 0.35 -15.46
C HIS A 106 5.43 0.13 -15.41
N LEU A 107 4.63 1.04 -15.96
CA LEU A 107 3.17 0.90 -15.98
C LEU A 107 2.69 0.24 -17.27
N SER A 108 1.80 -0.74 -17.14
CA SER A 108 1.20 -1.40 -18.31
C SER A 108 0.33 -0.44 -19.12
N GLN A 109 0.27 -0.64 -20.44
CA GLN A 109 -0.53 0.21 -21.33
C GLN A 109 -2.02 0.20 -20.97
N SER A 110 -2.54 -0.95 -20.55
CA SER A 110 -3.92 -1.08 -20.06
C SER A 110 -4.16 -0.27 -18.79
N TYR A 111 -3.20 -0.24 -17.86
CA TYR A 111 -3.30 0.59 -16.65
C TYR A 111 -3.26 2.08 -17.00
N LYS A 112 -2.32 2.51 -17.85
CA LYS A 112 -2.24 3.88 -18.37
C LYS A 112 -3.57 4.31 -18.99
N LYS A 113 -4.12 3.51 -19.91
CA LYS A 113 -5.39 3.83 -20.58
C LYS A 113 -6.55 4.00 -19.59
N ARG A 114 -6.69 3.12 -18.58
CA ARG A 114 -7.74 3.23 -17.56
C ARG A 114 -7.56 4.47 -16.70
N LEU A 115 -6.34 4.75 -16.25
CA LEU A 115 -6.04 5.89 -15.40
C LEU A 115 -6.33 7.21 -16.13
N ILE A 116 -5.90 7.31 -17.38
CA ILE A 116 -6.14 8.51 -18.21
C ILE A 116 -7.62 8.68 -18.53
N ASN A 117 -8.30 7.63 -18.98
CA ASN A 117 -9.71 7.70 -19.37
C ASN A 117 -10.63 8.08 -18.20
N ASN A 118 -10.27 7.71 -16.97
CA ASN A 118 -11.03 8.10 -15.79
C ASN A 118 -10.76 9.55 -15.35
N LEU A 119 -9.62 10.13 -15.73
CA LEU A 119 -9.23 11.51 -15.36
C LEU A 119 -9.66 12.56 -16.39
N LEU A 120 -9.73 12.19 -17.68
CA LEU A 120 -10.14 13.08 -18.77
C LEU A 120 -11.54 13.75 -18.60
N PRO A 121 -12.56 13.09 -18.03
CA PRO A 121 -13.88 13.70 -17.84
C PRO A 121 -13.90 14.79 -16.77
N ILE A 122 -12.89 14.86 -15.91
CA ILE A 122 -12.85 15.81 -14.80
C ILE A 122 -12.39 17.18 -15.33
N LYS A 123 -13.35 17.95 -15.85
CA LYS A 123 -13.14 19.33 -16.29
C LYS A 123 -12.53 20.14 -15.12
N ASN A 124 -11.53 20.97 -15.42
CA ASN A 124 -10.81 21.85 -14.48
C ASN A 124 -9.81 21.19 -13.53
N ILE A 125 -9.52 19.88 -13.62
CA ILE A 125 -8.45 19.27 -12.79
C ILE A 125 -7.07 19.42 -13.42
N ILE A 126 -7.00 19.41 -14.75
CA ILE A 126 -5.74 19.34 -15.51
C ILE A 126 -4.89 20.60 -15.33
N SER A 127 -5.52 21.77 -15.19
CA SER A 127 -4.84 23.06 -15.02
C SER A 127 -4.69 23.49 -13.56
N LYS A 128 -5.06 22.64 -12.59
CA LYS A 128 -4.87 22.97 -11.17
C LYS A 128 -3.45 22.66 -10.74
N PHE A 129 -2.92 23.55 -9.90
CA PHE A 129 -1.72 23.25 -9.13
C PHE A 129 -2.05 22.27 -8.03
N THR A 130 -1.07 21.42 -7.74
CA THR A 130 -1.17 20.46 -6.67
C THR A 130 -0.70 21.11 -5.37
N LYS A 131 -1.60 21.80 -4.67
CA LYS A 131 -1.38 22.27 -3.28
C LYS A 131 -2.32 21.51 -2.36
N ILE A 132 -1.81 20.49 -1.66
CA ILE A 132 -2.50 19.77 -0.58
C ILE A 132 -1.50 19.51 0.54
#